data_AF-A0A164H7J2-F1
#
_entry.id   AF-A0A164H7J2-F1
#
_cell.length_a   1.000
_cell.length_b   1.000
_cell.length_c   1.000
_cell.angle_alpha   90.00
_cell.angle_beta   90.00
_cell.angle_gamma   90.00
#
_symmetry.space_group_name_H-M   'P 1'
#
loop_
_entity.id
_entity.type
_entity.pdbx_description
1 polymer ?
#
loop_
_entity_poly.entity_id
_entity_poly.type
_entity_poly.pdbx_seq_one_letter_code
_entity_poly.pdbx_strand_id
1 'polypeptide(L)'
;MTFSMRRVSAIFRKEVQDFKTNSQVLLMASLPIIFAFIFSRFGEGQAGVGIITLMAFLFVAGFVQSMVIAEEKEKHTLRVLMLSPASSVEVLLGKSILTACLTLGISIVNLFILDQLSGNFLLLAFVFLCGTILFTLIGTMIGLLAESVPQTSLIGMPILMTMYLAVQFEPMVENKVIKTMISYLPTSHLEKAIKSLVEGAGFSSISGHMINVGAWLIISLIACLIVYKKKQLD
;
A
#
# COMPACT_ATOMS: atom_id res chain seq x y z
N MET A 1 30.14 -2.50 4.75
CA MET A 1 29.11 -2.17 5.77
C MET A 1 28.25 -3.40 5.97
N THR A 2 28.11 -3.92 7.19
CA THR A 2 27.29 -5.10 7.49
C THR A 2 25.87 -4.68 7.85
N PHE A 3 24.87 -5.37 7.29
CA PHE A 3 23.46 -5.19 7.64
C PHE A 3 23.23 -5.57 9.11
N SER A 4 22.48 -4.77 9.87
CA SER A 4 22.21 -4.99 11.29
C SER A 4 20.73 -4.86 11.62
N MET A 5 20.14 -5.99 12.03
CA MET A 5 18.73 -6.06 12.45
C MET A 5 18.43 -5.19 13.68
N ARG A 6 19.44 -4.92 14.53
CA ARG A 6 19.29 -4.02 15.69
C ARG A 6 19.02 -2.57 15.29
N ARG A 7 19.56 -2.13 14.14
CA ARG A 7 19.31 -0.78 13.62
C ARG A 7 17.92 -0.66 13.01
N VAL A 8 17.50 -1.66 12.23
CA VAL A 8 16.14 -1.74 11.68
C VAL A 8 15.09 -1.69 12.79
N SER A 9 15.28 -2.45 13.87
CA SER A 9 14.33 -2.45 15.00
C SER A 9 14.32 -1.14 15.79
N ALA A 10 15.46 -0.46 15.92
CA ALA A 10 15.52 0.86 16.54
C ALA A 10 14.76 1.92 15.72
N ILE A 11 14.94 1.91 14.39
CA ILE A 11 14.20 2.77 13.46
C ILE A 11 12.70 2.50 13.58
N PHE A 12 12.29 1.24 13.52
CA PHE A 12 10.89 0.85 13.68
C PHE A 12 10.25 1.42 14.96
N ARG A 13 10.93 1.32 16.11
CA ARG A 13 10.40 1.83 17.38
C ARG A 13 10.21 3.35 17.38
N LYS A 14 11.15 4.07 16.78
CA LYS A 14 11.05 5.53 16.61
C LYS A 14 9.83 5.87 15.74
N GLU A 15 9.68 5.20 14.59
CA GLU A 15 8.56 5.45 13.67
C GLU A 15 7.19 5.17 14.33
N VAL A 16 7.08 4.15 15.17
CA VAL A 16 5.84 3.87 15.92
C VAL A 16 5.45 5.06 16.80
N GLN A 17 6.44 5.75 17.39
CA GLN A 17 6.19 6.90 18.25
C GLN A 17 5.81 8.13 17.43
N ASP A 18 6.52 8.37 16.32
CA ASP A 18 6.27 9.49 15.41
C ASP A 18 4.86 9.38 14.77
N PHE A 19 4.45 8.17 14.36
CA PHE A 19 3.12 7.94 13.77
C PHE A 19 1.97 8.26 14.70
N LYS A 20 2.11 7.98 16.01
CA LYS A 20 1.06 8.28 17.01
C LYS A 20 0.80 9.77 17.15
N THR A 21 1.77 10.60 16.78
CA THR A 21 1.67 12.06 16.86
C THR A 21 1.39 12.70 15.51
N ASN A 22 1.51 11.96 14.41
CA ASN A 22 1.29 12.48 13.07
C ASN A 22 -0.21 12.42 12.68
N SER A 23 -0.90 13.55 12.83
CA SER A 23 -2.33 13.68 12.53
C SER A 23 -2.68 13.30 11.09
N GLN A 24 -1.81 13.57 10.11
CA GLN A 24 -2.06 13.25 8.71
C GLN A 24 -2.04 11.73 8.50
N VAL A 25 -1.07 11.03 9.10
CA VAL A 25 -1.01 9.57 9.00
C VAL A 25 -2.18 8.92 9.72
N LEU A 26 -2.50 9.38 10.93
CA LEU A 26 -3.65 8.87 11.67
C LEU A 26 -4.94 9.04 10.90
N LEU A 27 -5.13 10.20 10.24
CA LEU A 27 -6.28 10.44 9.39
C LEU A 27 -6.33 9.45 8.23
N MET A 28 -5.24 9.29 7.47
CA MET A 28 -5.19 8.37 6.33
C MET A 28 -5.40 6.90 6.73
N ALA A 29 -4.87 6.48 7.89
CA ALA A 29 -5.08 5.15 8.44
C ALA A 29 -6.51 4.93 8.97
N SER A 30 -7.14 5.97 9.51
CA SER A 30 -8.51 5.91 10.04
C SER A 30 -9.57 5.85 8.94
N LEU A 31 -9.33 6.47 7.77
CA LEU A 31 -10.31 6.54 6.69
C LEU A 31 -10.85 5.16 6.26
N PRO A 32 -10.02 4.15 5.93
CA PRO A 32 -10.50 2.80 5.62
C PRO A 32 -11.39 2.20 6.72
N ILE A 33 -11.06 2.42 7.98
CA ILE A 33 -11.80 1.89 9.13
C ILE A 33 -13.16 2.60 9.26
N ILE A 34 -13.18 3.92 9.11
CA ILE A 34 -14.40 4.73 9.14
C ILE A 34 -15.34 4.28 8.02
N PHE A 35 -14.83 4.12 6.79
CA PHE A 35 -15.64 3.64 5.68
C PHE A 35 -16.09 2.19 5.85
N ALA A 36 -15.27 1.31 6.45
CA ALA A 36 -15.70 -0.04 6.82
C ALA A 36 -16.91 0.00 7.74
N PHE A 37 -16.87 0.84 8.77
CA PHE A 37 -17.97 1.01 9.69
C PHE A 37 -19.22 1.55 8.98
N ILE A 38 -19.07 2.56 8.12
CA ILE A 38 -20.17 3.11 7.34
C ILE A 38 -20.82 2.02 6.47
N PHE A 39 -20.04 1.31 5.65
CA PHE A 39 -20.57 0.26 4.76
C PHE A 39 -21.29 -0.85 5.54
N SER A 40 -20.72 -1.27 6.68
CA SER A 40 -21.35 -2.23 7.58
C SER A 40 -22.73 -1.73 8.07
N ARG A 41 -22.87 -0.44 8.41
CA ARG A 41 -24.15 0.16 8.83
C ARG A 41 -25.19 0.26 7.72
N PHE A 42 -24.76 0.37 6.48
CA PHE A 42 -25.65 0.38 5.31
C PHE A 42 -26.02 -1.03 4.82
N GLY A 43 -25.49 -2.09 5.43
CA GLY A 43 -25.71 -3.47 4.97
C GLY A 43 -24.93 -3.82 3.69
N GLU A 44 -24.00 -2.95 3.27
CA GLU A 44 -23.20 -3.08 2.05
C GLU A 44 -21.86 -3.78 2.33
N GLY A 45 -21.82 -4.67 3.32
CA GLY A 45 -20.59 -5.34 3.78
C GLY A 45 -19.84 -6.05 2.65
N GLN A 46 -20.57 -6.85 1.87
CA GLN A 46 -20.03 -7.61 0.74
C GLN A 46 -19.53 -6.72 -0.40
N ALA A 47 -20.29 -5.68 -0.76
CA ALA A 47 -19.88 -4.72 -1.78
C ALA A 47 -18.63 -3.91 -1.33
N GLY A 48 -18.55 -3.62 -0.04
CA GLY A 48 -17.48 -2.83 0.58
C GLY A 48 -16.12 -3.53 0.65
N VAL A 49 -16.05 -4.87 0.69
CA VAL A 49 -14.81 -5.63 0.91
C VAL A 49 -13.68 -5.18 -0.01
N GLY A 50 -13.92 -5.23 -1.33
CA GLY A 50 -12.91 -4.90 -2.33
C GLY A 50 -12.52 -3.42 -2.27
N ILE A 51 -13.51 -2.56 -2.17
CA ILE A 51 -13.38 -1.09 -2.16
C ILE A 51 -12.53 -0.65 -0.97
N ILE A 52 -12.93 -1.05 0.23
CA ILE A 52 -12.31 -0.64 1.50
C ILE A 52 -10.91 -1.24 1.64
N THR A 53 -10.70 -2.48 1.18
CA THR A 53 -9.37 -3.10 1.22
C THR A 53 -8.41 -2.42 0.25
N LEU A 54 -8.84 -2.12 -0.97
CA LEU A 54 -8.06 -1.29 -1.90
C LEU A 54 -7.75 0.07 -1.29
N MET A 55 -8.73 0.69 -0.64
CA MET A 55 -8.54 1.96 0.04
C MET A 55 -7.45 1.86 1.11
N ALA A 56 -7.42 0.80 1.92
CA ALA A 56 -6.34 0.56 2.87
C ALA A 56 -4.96 0.46 2.20
N PHE A 57 -4.84 -0.27 1.09
CA PHE A 57 -3.58 -0.37 0.36
C PHE A 57 -3.11 0.99 -0.20
N LEU A 58 -4.01 1.76 -0.79
CA LEU A 58 -3.66 3.02 -1.44
C LEU A 58 -3.35 4.12 -0.43
N PHE A 59 -4.19 4.27 0.60
CA PHE A 59 -4.04 5.32 1.60
C PHE A 59 -2.92 5.03 2.61
N VAL A 60 -2.75 3.77 3.02
CA VAL A 60 -1.74 3.41 4.03
C VAL A 60 -0.45 2.95 3.34
N ALA A 61 -0.48 1.84 2.60
CA ALA A 61 0.72 1.34 1.95
C ALA A 61 1.24 2.29 0.84
N GLY A 62 0.38 3.08 0.19
CA GLY A 62 0.79 4.09 -0.80
C GLY A 62 1.14 5.45 -0.19
N PHE A 63 0.13 6.19 0.27
CA PHE A 63 0.30 7.59 0.72
C PHE A 63 1.07 7.73 2.04
N VAL A 64 0.72 6.96 3.08
CA VAL A 64 1.46 7.06 4.34
C VAL A 64 2.93 6.67 4.14
N GLN A 65 3.19 5.63 3.35
CA GLN A 65 4.55 5.24 3.01
C GLN A 65 5.32 6.33 2.26
N SER A 66 4.71 7.01 1.31
CA SER A 66 5.38 8.09 0.57
C SER A 66 5.72 9.27 1.48
N MET A 67 4.79 9.65 2.38
CA MET A 67 4.99 10.70 3.36
C MET A 67 6.16 10.40 4.30
N VAL A 68 6.22 9.18 4.86
CA VAL A 68 7.26 8.76 5.81
C VAL A 68 8.66 8.80 5.20
N ILE A 69 8.77 8.55 3.89
CA ILE A 69 10.04 8.61 3.17
C ILE A 69 10.40 10.05 2.83
N ALA A 70 9.44 10.86 2.38
CA ALA A 70 9.69 12.26 2.07
C ALA A 70 9.97 13.11 3.32
N GLU A 71 9.39 12.76 4.47
CA GLU A 71 9.64 13.43 5.74
C GLU A 71 11.13 13.36 6.14
N GLU A 72 11.80 12.24 5.86
CA GLU A 72 13.24 12.09 6.10
C GLU A 72 14.10 12.93 5.14
N LYS A 73 13.59 13.18 3.93
CA LYS A 73 14.26 14.09 2.98
C LYS A 73 14.11 15.54 3.42
N GLU A 74 12.89 15.92 3.79
CA GLU A 74 12.54 17.28 4.19
C GLU A 74 13.27 17.71 5.45
N LYS A 75 13.42 16.81 6.44
CA LYS A 75 14.17 17.08 7.67
C LYS A 75 15.69 17.04 7.51
N HIS A 76 16.20 16.85 6.28
CA HIS A 76 17.60 16.60 5.97
C HIS A 76 18.24 15.43 6.74
N THR A 77 17.45 14.62 7.45
CA THR A 77 17.92 13.41 8.13
C THR A 77 18.41 12.37 7.13
N LEU A 78 17.99 12.40 5.86
CA LEU A 78 18.56 11.54 4.82
C LEU A 78 20.07 11.76 4.64
N ARG A 79 20.53 13.03 4.66
CA ARG A 79 21.97 13.39 4.55
C ARG A 79 22.73 13.07 5.83
N VAL A 80 22.09 13.23 6.99
CA VAL A 80 22.65 12.84 8.30
C VAL A 80 22.70 11.30 8.45
N LEU A 81 21.77 10.56 7.84
CA LEU A 81 21.76 9.11 7.79
C LEU A 81 22.85 8.54 6.87
N MET A 82 23.22 9.26 5.80
CA MET A 82 24.42 8.95 4.98
C MET A 82 25.73 9.12 5.75
N LEU A 83 25.73 9.94 6.82
CA LEU A 83 26.85 10.10 7.76
C LEU A 83 26.74 9.15 8.97
N SER A 84 25.57 8.53 9.16
CA SER A 84 25.37 7.48 10.15
C SER A 84 25.83 6.12 9.59
N PRO A 85 26.23 5.15 10.43
CA PRO A 85 26.63 3.84 9.95
C PRO A 85 25.47 2.99 9.37
N ALA A 86 24.22 3.49 9.38
CA ALA A 86 23.06 2.78 8.86
C ALA A 86 22.95 2.91 7.33
N SER A 87 22.72 1.79 6.64
CA SER A 87 22.52 1.82 5.19
C SER A 87 21.16 2.43 4.84
N SER A 88 21.10 3.22 3.76
CA SER A 88 19.84 3.74 3.21
C SER A 88 18.79 2.64 2.96
N VAL A 89 19.22 1.40 2.67
CA VAL A 89 18.32 0.24 2.54
C VAL A 89 17.76 -0.22 3.89
N GLU A 90 18.55 -0.17 4.97
CA GLU A 90 18.07 -0.50 6.34
C GLU A 90 17.00 0.48 6.81
N VAL A 91 17.16 1.76 6.47
CA VAL A 91 16.20 2.82 6.80
C VAL A 91 14.90 2.64 6.03
N LEU A 92 14.98 2.44 4.72
CA LEU A 92 13.81 2.20 3.88
C LEU A 92 13.04 0.96 4.34
N LEU A 93 13.74 -0.16 4.56
CA LEU A 93 13.10 -1.39 5.04
C LEU A 93 12.46 -1.21 6.43
N GLY A 94 13.15 -0.57 7.38
CA GLY A 94 12.61 -0.34 8.72
C GLY A 94 11.31 0.46 8.74
N LYS A 95 11.21 1.47 7.86
CA LYS A 95 10.01 2.29 7.67
C LYS A 95 8.90 1.55 6.93
N SER A 96 9.22 0.88 5.83
CA SER A 96 8.26 0.09 5.04
C SER A 96 7.63 -1.05 5.84
N ILE A 97 8.35 -1.67 6.77
CA ILE A 97 7.81 -2.74 7.62
C ILE A 97 6.65 -2.22 8.47
N LEU A 98 6.77 -1.00 9.01
CA LEU A 98 5.73 -0.46 9.89
C LEU A 98 4.46 -0.10 9.12
N THR A 99 4.59 0.56 7.97
CA THR A 99 3.43 0.83 7.10
C THR A 99 2.81 -0.45 6.56
N ALA A 100 3.62 -1.47 6.26
CA ALA A 100 3.12 -2.79 5.87
C ALA A 100 2.33 -3.46 7.00
N CYS A 101 2.86 -3.49 8.23
CA CYS A 101 2.16 -4.02 9.39
C CYS A 101 0.85 -3.28 9.67
N LEU A 102 0.87 -1.94 9.60
CA LEU A 102 -0.34 -1.12 9.76
C LEU A 102 -1.38 -1.44 8.69
N THR A 103 -0.96 -1.54 7.42
CA THR A 103 -1.86 -1.86 6.30
C THR A 103 -2.50 -3.23 6.50
N LEU A 104 -1.72 -4.26 6.80
CA LEU A 104 -2.23 -5.62 7.05
C LEU A 104 -3.23 -5.64 8.22
N GLY A 105 -2.88 -4.98 9.34
CA GLY A 105 -3.76 -4.87 10.49
C GLY A 105 -5.08 -4.18 10.15
N ILE A 106 -5.04 -3.06 9.42
CA ILE A 106 -6.22 -2.31 8.98
C ILE A 106 -7.07 -3.16 8.03
N SER A 107 -6.47 -3.86 7.06
CA SER A 107 -7.21 -4.74 6.15
C SER A 107 -7.95 -5.85 6.89
N ILE A 108 -7.32 -6.47 7.90
CA ILE A 108 -7.99 -7.50 8.74
C ILE A 108 -9.13 -6.89 9.56
N VAL A 109 -8.88 -5.73 10.20
CA VAL A 109 -9.91 -5.01 10.98
C VAL A 109 -11.10 -4.64 10.10
N ASN A 110 -10.86 -4.19 8.85
CA ASN A 110 -11.92 -3.84 7.92
C ASN A 110 -12.80 -5.06 7.58
N LEU A 111 -12.21 -6.22 7.31
CA LEU A 111 -12.98 -7.44 7.07
C LEU A 111 -13.84 -7.85 8.27
N PHE A 112 -13.29 -7.70 9.48
CA PHE A 112 -14.01 -7.97 10.72
C PHE A 112 -15.20 -7.02 10.89
N ILE A 113 -15.02 -5.72 10.63
CA ILE A 113 -16.10 -4.72 10.72
C ILE A 113 -17.20 -4.96 9.69
N LEU A 114 -16.83 -5.41 8.49
CA LEU A 114 -17.78 -5.71 7.42
C LEU A 114 -18.53 -7.04 7.62
N ASP A 115 -18.17 -7.84 8.64
CA ASP A 115 -18.67 -9.20 8.84
C ASP A 115 -18.43 -10.11 7.63
N GLN A 116 -17.28 -9.92 6.98
CA GLN A 116 -16.86 -10.63 5.76
C GLN A 116 -15.58 -11.42 5.99
N LEU A 117 -15.31 -11.80 7.23
CA LEU A 117 -14.16 -12.60 7.62
C LEU A 117 -14.44 -14.09 7.35
N SER A 118 -14.76 -14.40 6.10
CA SER A 118 -15.11 -15.73 5.59
C SER A 118 -14.09 -16.21 4.54
N GLY A 119 -13.99 -17.53 4.39
CA GLY A 119 -13.12 -18.17 3.39
C GLY A 119 -11.75 -18.59 3.92
N ASN A 120 -10.80 -18.76 3.00
CA ASN A 120 -9.47 -19.27 3.34
C ASN A 120 -8.56 -18.13 3.85
N PHE A 121 -8.40 -18.05 5.17
CA PHE A 121 -7.56 -17.05 5.84
C PHE A 121 -6.13 -17.00 5.33
N LEU A 122 -5.55 -18.16 4.98
CA LEU A 122 -4.17 -18.23 4.51
C LEU A 122 -4.03 -17.59 3.11
N LEU A 123 -4.98 -17.86 2.22
CA LEU A 123 -5.02 -17.25 0.89
C LEU A 123 -5.30 -15.74 0.98
N LEU A 124 -6.20 -15.33 1.86
CA LEU A 124 -6.53 -13.93 2.06
C LEU A 124 -5.33 -13.14 2.62
N ALA A 125 -4.64 -13.70 3.61
CA ALA A 125 -3.40 -13.14 4.14
C ALA A 125 -2.31 -13.04 3.05
N PHE A 126 -2.21 -14.02 2.16
CA PHE A 126 -1.28 -13.99 1.03
C PHE A 126 -1.61 -12.86 0.04
N VAL A 127 -2.88 -12.70 -0.35
CA VAL A 127 -3.32 -11.60 -1.22
C VAL A 127 -3.04 -10.24 -0.57
N PHE A 128 -3.33 -10.11 0.73
CA PHE A 128 -3.08 -8.88 1.49
C PHE A 128 -1.59 -8.55 1.57
N LEU A 129 -0.74 -9.56 1.78
CA LEU A 129 0.71 -9.39 1.78
C LEU A 129 1.21 -8.91 0.42
N CYS A 130 0.78 -9.55 -0.68
CA CYS A 130 1.16 -9.15 -2.02
C CYS A 130 0.69 -7.72 -2.36
N GLY A 131 -0.57 -7.38 -2.05
CA GLY A 131 -1.09 -6.03 -2.24
C GLY A 131 -0.31 -4.99 -1.43
N THR A 132 -0.06 -5.28 -0.15
CA THR A 132 0.72 -4.39 0.72
C THR A 132 2.13 -4.16 0.20
N ILE A 133 2.84 -5.21 -0.23
CA ILE A 133 4.19 -5.08 -0.80
C ILE A 133 4.14 -4.23 -2.09
N LEU A 134 3.16 -4.47 -2.97
CA LEU A 134 3.02 -3.72 -4.22
C LEU A 134 2.83 -2.22 -3.96
N PHE A 135 1.90 -1.87 -3.09
CA PHE A 135 1.61 -0.46 -2.81
C PHE A 135 2.68 0.21 -1.97
N THR A 136 3.36 -0.51 -1.06
CA THR A 136 4.53 0.03 -0.35
C THR A 136 5.69 0.31 -1.29
N LEU A 137 5.92 -0.51 -2.33
CA LEU A 137 6.90 -0.20 -3.38
C LEU A 137 6.51 1.07 -4.14
N ILE A 138 5.25 1.19 -4.58
CA ILE A 138 4.76 2.38 -5.28
C ILE A 138 4.86 3.63 -4.39
N GLY A 139 4.42 3.55 -3.14
CA GLY A 139 4.53 4.62 -2.16
C GLY A 139 5.98 5.02 -1.91
N THR A 140 6.89 4.03 -1.85
CA THR A 140 8.32 4.28 -1.73
C THR A 140 8.88 5.03 -2.92
N MET A 141 8.49 4.67 -4.15
CA MET A 141 8.89 5.42 -5.34
C MET A 141 8.40 6.88 -5.28
N ILE A 142 7.14 7.11 -4.90
CA ILE A 142 6.58 8.46 -4.76
C ILE A 142 7.36 9.26 -3.71
N GLY A 143 7.65 8.67 -2.55
CA GLY A 143 8.44 9.32 -1.51
C GLY A 143 9.89 9.60 -1.93
N LEU A 144 10.48 8.72 -2.74
CA LEU A 144 11.81 8.92 -3.33
C LEU A 144 11.83 9.97 -4.45
N LEU A 145 10.69 10.27 -5.09
CA LEU A 145 10.58 11.33 -6.09
C LEU A 145 10.25 12.70 -5.47
N ALA A 146 9.48 12.70 -4.39
CA ALA A 146 9.15 13.91 -3.65
C ALA A 146 10.37 14.48 -2.89
N GLU A 147 10.41 15.81 -2.78
CA GLU A 147 11.41 16.54 -1.99
C GLU A 147 10.85 16.95 -0.61
N SER A 148 9.54 17.00 -0.47
CA SER A 148 8.83 17.34 0.78
C SER A 148 7.54 16.53 0.95
N VAL A 149 7.02 16.48 2.17
CA VAL A 149 5.77 15.79 2.52
C VAL A 149 4.59 16.32 1.67
N PRO A 150 4.39 17.64 1.48
CA PRO A 150 3.32 18.13 0.60
C PRO A 150 3.46 17.68 -0.87
N GLN A 151 4.70 17.57 -1.38
CA GLN A 151 4.92 17.09 -2.74
C GLN A 151 4.55 15.61 -2.92
N THR A 152 4.57 14.79 -1.85
CA THR A 152 4.12 13.39 -1.95
C THR A 152 2.67 13.29 -2.34
N SER A 153 1.81 14.18 -1.83
CA SER A 153 0.40 14.23 -2.22
C SER A 153 0.26 14.73 -3.66
N LEU A 154 1.04 15.72 -4.07
CA LEU A 154 1.00 16.25 -5.44
C LEU A 154 1.35 15.19 -6.49
N ILE A 155 2.37 14.36 -6.23
CA ILE A 155 2.80 13.28 -7.13
C ILE A 155 1.93 12.03 -6.94
N GLY A 156 1.57 11.70 -5.71
CA GLY A 156 0.85 10.48 -5.36
C GLY A 156 -0.63 10.51 -5.77
N MET A 157 -1.29 11.67 -5.69
CA MET A 157 -2.70 11.82 -6.08
C MET A 157 -2.99 11.34 -7.51
N PRO A 158 -2.35 11.86 -8.57
CA PRO A 158 -2.66 11.43 -9.93
C PRO A 158 -2.35 9.95 -10.17
N ILE A 159 -1.41 9.35 -9.44
CA ILE A 159 -1.04 7.94 -9.63
C ILE A 159 -1.99 7.03 -8.86
N LEU A 160 -2.03 7.18 -7.54
CA LEU A 160 -2.77 6.29 -6.63
C LEU A 160 -4.29 6.48 -6.81
N MET A 161 -4.78 7.72 -6.90
CA MET A 161 -6.23 7.93 -7.09
C MET A 161 -6.69 7.47 -8.45
N THR A 162 -5.91 7.61 -9.52
CA THR A 162 -6.29 7.07 -10.82
C THR A 162 -6.40 5.55 -10.76
N MET A 163 -5.45 4.85 -10.12
CA MET A 163 -5.52 3.39 -9.96
C MET A 163 -6.74 2.95 -9.14
N TYR A 164 -7.15 3.75 -8.15
CA TYR A 164 -8.35 3.51 -7.35
C TYR A 164 -9.63 3.74 -8.15
N LEU A 165 -9.80 4.96 -8.66
CA LEU A 165 -11.01 5.40 -9.36
C LEU A 165 -11.22 4.63 -10.66
N ALA A 166 -10.15 4.23 -11.36
CA ALA A 166 -10.23 3.39 -12.54
C ALA A 166 -11.04 2.11 -12.27
N VAL A 167 -10.83 1.48 -11.12
CA VAL A 167 -11.53 0.25 -10.74
C VAL A 167 -12.96 0.55 -10.29
N GLN A 168 -13.16 1.59 -9.48
CA GLN A 168 -14.48 1.96 -8.98
C GLN A 168 -15.45 2.37 -10.10
N PHE A 169 -14.94 3.07 -11.12
CA PHE A 169 -15.72 3.49 -12.28
C PHE A 169 -15.71 2.48 -13.43
N GLU A 170 -15.00 1.35 -13.33
CA GLU A 170 -14.99 0.28 -14.35
C GLU A 170 -16.40 -0.10 -14.85
N PRO A 171 -17.42 -0.25 -13.98
CA PRO A 171 -18.78 -0.60 -14.40
C PRO A 171 -19.47 0.47 -15.26
N MET A 172 -19.06 1.74 -15.13
CA MET A 172 -19.65 2.89 -15.84
C MET A 172 -18.94 3.15 -17.19
N VAL A 173 -17.87 2.41 -17.49
CA VAL A 173 -17.10 2.59 -18.73
C VAL A 173 -17.66 1.70 -19.84
N GLU A 174 -18.23 2.33 -20.87
CA GLU A 174 -18.72 1.63 -22.07
C GLU A 174 -17.60 1.31 -23.08
N ASN A 175 -16.52 2.10 -23.09
CA ASN A 175 -15.42 1.92 -24.04
C ASN A 175 -14.60 0.65 -23.72
N LYS A 176 -14.64 -0.32 -24.64
CA LYS A 176 -13.94 -1.60 -24.52
C LYS A 176 -12.42 -1.47 -24.31
N VAL A 177 -11.78 -0.48 -24.93
CA VAL A 177 -10.33 -0.26 -24.81
C VAL A 177 -9.98 0.19 -23.39
N ILE A 178 -10.73 1.16 -22.86
CA ILE A 178 -10.53 1.66 -21.50
C ILE A 178 -10.79 0.56 -20.48
N LYS A 179 -11.88 -0.20 -20.64
CA LYS A 179 -12.20 -1.32 -19.76
C LYS A 179 -11.10 -2.39 -19.75
N THR A 180 -10.51 -2.66 -20.91
CA THR A 180 -9.38 -3.59 -21.03
C THR A 180 -8.13 -3.06 -20.31
N MET A 181 -7.84 -1.76 -20.40
CA MET A 181 -6.73 -1.15 -19.66
C MET A 181 -6.94 -1.25 -18.14
N ILE A 182 -8.16 -0.99 -17.66
CA ILE A 182 -8.51 -1.12 -16.24
C ILE A 182 -8.34 -2.56 -15.78
N SER A 183 -8.76 -3.53 -16.60
CA SER A 183 -8.68 -4.94 -16.20
C SER A 183 -7.25 -5.44 -16.02
N TYR A 184 -6.24 -4.82 -16.64
CA TYR A 184 -4.83 -5.15 -16.43
C TYR A 184 -4.23 -4.53 -15.15
N LEU A 185 -4.89 -3.55 -14.53
CA LEU A 185 -4.36 -2.89 -13.34
C LEU A 185 -4.27 -3.87 -12.16
N PRO A 186 -3.24 -3.74 -11.31
CA PRO A 186 -3.10 -4.59 -10.13
C PRO A 186 -4.25 -4.37 -9.16
N THR A 187 -4.84 -3.17 -9.11
CA THR A 187 -6.04 -2.86 -8.31
C THR A 187 -7.24 -3.70 -8.72
N SER A 188 -7.51 -3.86 -10.03
CA SER A 188 -8.65 -4.66 -10.52
C SER A 188 -8.46 -6.14 -10.17
N HIS A 189 -7.25 -6.66 -10.33
CA HIS A 189 -6.96 -8.05 -9.98
C HIS A 189 -6.97 -8.31 -8.47
N LEU A 190 -6.47 -7.38 -7.64
CA LEU A 190 -6.56 -7.48 -6.19
C LEU A 190 -8.01 -7.45 -5.71
N GLU A 191 -8.84 -6.54 -6.25
CA GLU A 191 -10.25 -6.46 -5.89
C GLU A 191 -11.00 -7.76 -6.22
N LYS A 192 -10.83 -8.26 -7.44
CA LYS A 192 -11.46 -9.50 -7.91
C LYS A 192 -11.00 -10.71 -7.09
N ALA A 193 -9.71 -10.79 -6.76
CA ALA A 193 -9.17 -11.86 -5.93
C ALA A 193 -9.75 -11.84 -4.51
N ILE A 194 -9.83 -10.67 -3.88
CA ILE A 194 -10.36 -10.52 -2.52
C ILE A 194 -11.84 -10.89 -2.48
N LYS A 195 -12.65 -10.36 -3.40
CA LYS A 195 -14.09 -10.68 -3.49
C LYS A 195 -14.32 -12.18 -3.67
N SER A 196 -13.60 -12.81 -4.59
CA SER A 196 -13.69 -14.25 -4.83
C SER A 196 -13.35 -15.09 -3.59
N LEU A 197 -12.33 -14.69 -2.82
CA LEU A 197 -11.94 -15.42 -1.61
C LEU A 197 -12.96 -15.33 -0.48
N VAL A 198 -13.55 -14.14 -0.30
CA VAL A 198 -14.60 -13.92 0.72
C VAL A 198 -15.86 -14.72 0.39
N GLU A 199 -16.19 -14.87 -0.90
CA GLU A 199 -17.27 -15.74 -1.39
C GLU A 199 -16.97 -17.24 -1.28
N GLY A 200 -15.78 -17.61 -0.80
CA GLY A 200 -15.39 -19.01 -0.55
C GLY A 200 -14.68 -19.69 -1.73
N ALA A 201 -14.24 -18.93 -2.74
CA ALA A 201 -13.48 -19.52 -3.85
C ALA A 201 -12.12 -20.06 -3.38
N GLY A 202 -11.67 -21.13 -4.04
CA GLY A 202 -10.36 -21.75 -3.80
C GLY A 202 -9.21 -21.10 -4.58
N PHE A 203 -8.00 -21.61 -4.38
CA PHE A 203 -6.78 -21.12 -5.04
C PHE A 203 -6.87 -21.11 -6.58
N SER A 204 -7.57 -22.07 -7.17
CA SER A 204 -7.72 -22.17 -8.63
C SER A 204 -8.32 -20.89 -9.23
N SER A 205 -9.31 -20.29 -8.56
CA SER A 205 -10.02 -19.10 -9.05
C SER A 205 -9.17 -17.83 -8.96
N ILE A 206 -8.24 -17.76 -8.01
CA ILE A 206 -7.39 -16.57 -7.82
C ILE A 206 -6.04 -16.64 -8.53
N SER A 207 -5.62 -17.82 -8.98
CA SER A 207 -4.29 -18.07 -9.53
C SER A 207 -3.93 -17.10 -10.67
N GLY A 208 -4.84 -16.88 -11.62
CA GLY A 208 -4.66 -15.92 -12.71
C GLY A 208 -4.53 -14.47 -12.22
N HIS A 209 -5.29 -14.09 -11.19
CA HIS A 209 -5.17 -12.76 -10.59
C HIS A 209 -3.82 -12.56 -9.90
N MET A 210 -3.34 -13.59 -9.20
CA MET A 210 -2.06 -13.54 -8.51
C MET A 210 -0.86 -13.51 -9.47
N ILE A 211 -0.96 -14.12 -10.65
CA ILE A 211 0.09 -13.99 -11.68
C ILE A 211 0.22 -12.53 -12.15
N ASN A 212 -0.91 -11.85 -12.41
CA ASN A 212 -0.87 -10.43 -12.81
C ASN A 212 -0.31 -9.53 -11.69
N VAL A 213 -0.73 -9.75 -10.44
CA VAL A 213 -0.18 -9.04 -9.28
C VAL A 213 1.32 -9.32 -9.12
N GLY A 214 1.76 -10.55 -9.34
CA GLY A 214 3.17 -10.94 -9.35
C GLY A 214 3.98 -10.22 -10.42
N ALA A 215 3.44 -10.07 -11.63
CA ALA A 215 4.08 -9.30 -12.70
C ALA A 215 4.25 -7.82 -12.30
N TRP A 216 3.19 -7.19 -11.75
CA TRP A 216 3.26 -5.81 -11.27
C TRP A 216 4.19 -5.63 -10.06
N LEU A 217 4.30 -6.64 -9.18
CA LEU A 217 5.28 -6.66 -8.10
C LEU A 217 6.72 -6.61 -8.64
N ILE A 218 7.03 -7.42 -9.65
CA ILE A 218 8.35 -7.42 -10.28
C ILE A 218 8.62 -6.08 -10.97
N ILE A 219 7.65 -5.56 -11.73
CA ILE A 219 7.76 -4.26 -12.42
C ILE A 219 8.00 -3.13 -11.41
N SER A 220 7.20 -3.07 -10.34
CA SER A 220 7.32 -2.04 -9.31
C SER A 220 8.63 -2.16 -8.52
N LEU A 221 9.11 -3.37 -8.26
CA LEU A 221 10.40 -3.60 -7.61
C LEU A 221 11.56 -3.09 -8.49
N ILE A 222 11.57 -3.45 -9.78
CA ILE A 222 12.60 -3.00 -10.72
C ILE A 222 12.57 -1.47 -10.85
N ALA A 223 11.39 -0.89 -11.02
CA ALA A 223 11.21 0.56 -11.10
C ALA A 223 11.70 1.26 -9.82
N CYS A 224 11.39 0.71 -8.65
CA CYS A 224 11.84 1.24 -7.36
C CYS A 224 13.37 1.19 -7.23
N LEU A 225 14.01 0.10 -7.67
CA LEU A 225 15.47 -0.01 -7.66
C LEU A 225 16.14 0.99 -8.61
N ILE A 226 15.55 1.24 -9.79
CA ILE A 226 16.05 2.24 -10.75
C ILE A 226 15.93 3.65 -10.16
N VAL A 227 14.77 4.02 -9.62
CA VAL A 227 14.54 5.33 -9.00
C VAL A 227 15.48 5.54 -7.83
N TYR A 228 15.64 4.53 -6.98
CA TYR A 228 16.55 4.57 -5.84
C TYR A 228 18.01 4.78 -6.27
N LYS A 229 18.50 4.04 -7.27
CA LYS A 229 19.87 4.23 -7.79
C LYS A 229 20.07 5.62 -8.36
N LYS A 230 19.10 6.15 -9.10
CA LYS A 230 19.18 7.49 -9.69
C LYS A 230 19.23 8.58 -8.61
N LYS A 231 18.44 8.44 -7.55
CA LYS A 231 18.33 9.42 -6.46
C LYS A 231 19.36 9.29 -5.34
N GLN A 232 20.13 8.20 -5.29
CA GLN A 232 21.34 8.14 -4.45
C GLN A 232 22.54 8.88 -5.05
N LEU A 233 22.51 9.17 -6.36
CA LEU A 233 23.61 9.83 -7.09
C LEU A 233 23.41 11.35 -7.24
N ASP A 234 22.22 11.86 -6.91
CA ASP A 234 21.87 13.29 -6.80
C ASP A 234 22.12 13.77 -5.35
#